data_AF-A0AAW0Z3R1-F1
#
_entry.id   AF-A0AAW0Z3R1-F1
#
_cell.length_a   1.000
_cell.length_b   1.000
_cell.length_c   1.000
_cell.angle_alpha   90.00
_cell.angle_beta   90.00
_cell.angle_gamma   90.00
#
_symmetry.space_group_name_H-M   'P 1'
#
loop_
_entity.id
_entity.type
_entity.pdbx_description
1 polymer ?
#
loop_
_entity_poly.entity_id
_entity_poly.type
_entity_poly.pdbx_seq_one_letter_code
_entity_poly.pdbx_strand_id
1 'polypeptide(L)'
;MTWSTFEARIDLRLIITDPRLVSLLYSPDNAQNNVDMTAPPILLHASPPLEPLPASDAESLYYASLLQLACPGRWALTTGEWGANGGKLPYVTHLDHQLRPSHLSSLPSFLDPDSILSQEEKMDALCWKAYIEQNLIDLVNHTFFSLPPNYPETLAKVQFRDLAFPKNQYIPQRLRSIVRSRLQYVGLWGLGGLNDGDAADEDRKKLEDAFVVGPAGTMAPRAWSGWRAGRDMESRRRRWGEQELDKRVKGVLDPIARRLGEQTYFFGDRPTTLDLALFAQLTFILSPTLPNPLLSDTLRLSYPSLTAHHDRLLAVLFPHSSWSAVPCAPRPPVTQSSYLDSVKSWWSSQPTDKKVKETKTTKEKQFERGRWLWFAGATVAMISYLLASGMVQVEFGGNDGEWEAEEEDEDEDEEEEEDEAVVVVEEESEYDQRED
;
A
#
# COMPACT_ATOMS: atom_id res chain seq x y z
N MET A 1 40.59 20.12 -3.37
CA MET A 1 39.66 19.48 -4.32
C MET A 1 38.25 19.59 -3.73
N THR A 2 37.66 20.75 -3.42
CA THR A 2 37.19 21.87 -4.27
C THR A 2 36.48 21.42 -5.54
N TRP A 3 35.14 21.51 -5.56
CA TRP A 3 34.23 22.06 -6.60
C TRP A 3 32.78 21.95 -6.04
N SER A 4 31.79 22.78 -6.34
CA SER A 4 31.63 24.24 -6.40
C SER A 4 30.12 24.47 -6.29
N THR A 5 29.73 25.54 -5.59
CA THR A 5 28.38 26.08 -5.42
C THR A 5 27.74 26.50 -6.74
N PHE A 6 26.41 26.37 -6.86
CA PHE A 6 25.60 27.22 -7.72
C PHE A 6 24.37 27.69 -6.94
N GLU A 7 24.40 28.97 -6.59
CA GLU A 7 23.41 29.71 -5.83
C GLU A 7 22.59 30.51 -6.85
N ALA A 8 21.30 30.21 -6.99
CA ALA A 8 20.37 31.04 -7.76
C ALA A 8 19.53 31.85 -6.77
N ARG A 9 20.03 33.05 -6.44
CA ARG A 9 19.24 34.12 -5.81
C ARG A 9 18.20 34.61 -6.82
N ILE A 10 16.93 34.46 -6.50
CA ILE A 10 15.86 35.27 -7.12
C ILE A 10 15.50 36.35 -6.08
N ASP A 11 15.92 37.57 -6.36
CA ASP A 11 15.50 38.78 -5.63
C ASP A 11 14.03 39.08 -5.96
N LEU A 12 13.12 38.75 -5.04
CA LEU A 12 11.68 39.09 -5.12
C LEU A 12 11.36 40.44 -4.44
N ARG A 13 12.27 41.41 -4.56
CA ARG A 13 11.99 42.81 -4.20
C ARG A 13 11.87 43.65 -5.47
N LEU A 14 10.66 43.72 -6.01
CA LEU A 14 10.06 44.81 -6.79
C LEU A 14 8.90 44.23 -7.62
N ILE A 15 7.87 45.06 -7.88
CA ILE A 15 6.55 44.74 -8.47
C ILE A 15 5.59 44.27 -7.34
N ILE A 16 4.73 45.09 -6.73
CA ILE A 16 3.78 46.06 -7.28
C ILE A 16 3.53 47.18 -6.25
N THR A 17 3.84 48.43 -6.61
CA THR A 17 3.27 49.62 -5.99
C THR A 17 2.49 50.37 -7.06
N ASP A 18 1.18 50.12 -7.16
CA ASP A 18 0.28 51.05 -7.86
C ASP A 18 -1.15 50.97 -7.29
N PRO A 19 -1.63 52.00 -6.57
CA PRO A 19 -2.94 51.99 -5.93
C PRO A 19 -4.11 52.34 -6.87
N ARG A 20 -3.92 52.29 -8.20
CA ARG A 20 -4.93 52.68 -9.20
C ARG A 20 -5.57 51.54 -10.00
N LEU A 21 -5.21 50.29 -9.73
CA LEU A 21 -5.85 49.11 -10.34
C LEU A 21 -6.97 48.48 -9.49
N VAL A 22 -7.49 49.21 -8.49
CA VAL A 22 -8.51 48.73 -7.54
C VAL A 22 -9.97 49.06 -7.99
N SER A 23 -10.19 49.68 -9.15
CA SER A 23 -11.54 50.20 -9.50
C SER A 23 -12.23 49.57 -10.73
N LEU A 24 -11.86 48.36 -11.18
CA LEU A 24 -12.47 47.74 -12.39
C LEU A 24 -13.06 46.33 -12.20
N LEU A 25 -13.42 45.93 -10.98
CA LEU A 25 -14.15 44.67 -10.73
C LEU A 25 -15.41 44.88 -9.88
N TYR A 26 -16.25 45.83 -10.24
CA TYR A 26 -17.60 45.92 -9.65
C TYR A 26 -18.64 46.22 -10.72
N SER A 27 -19.27 45.15 -11.22
CA SER A 27 -20.57 45.20 -11.88
C SER A 27 -21.53 44.39 -11.02
N PRO A 28 -22.50 44.99 -10.33
CA PRO A 28 -23.52 44.27 -9.60
C PRO A 28 -24.65 43.93 -10.58
N ASP A 29 -25.02 42.65 -10.68
CA ASP A 29 -26.38 42.16 -10.94
C ASP A 29 -26.33 40.69 -11.43
N ASN A 30 -26.35 39.75 -10.49
CA ASN A 30 -27.36 38.69 -10.51
C ASN A 30 -27.40 38.00 -9.13
N ALA A 31 -28.58 38.04 -8.51
CA ALA A 31 -28.85 37.47 -7.20
C ALA A 31 -28.99 35.93 -7.26
N GLN A 32 -28.89 35.31 -6.07
CA GLN A 32 -29.11 33.89 -5.74
C GLN A 32 -27.92 32.92 -5.88
N ASN A 33 -26.92 33.06 -5.00
CA ASN A 33 -26.56 32.03 -4.01
C ASN A 33 -25.43 32.55 -3.11
N ASN A 34 -25.77 32.71 -1.83
CA ASN A 34 -24.87 33.19 -0.79
C ASN A 34 -23.84 32.09 -0.44
N VAL A 35 -22.68 32.12 -1.09
CA VAL A 35 -21.48 31.38 -0.65
C VAL A 35 -20.45 32.43 -0.27
N ASP A 36 -20.21 32.57 1.03
CA ASP A 36 -19.34 33.57 1.63
C ASP A 36 -17.95 33.60 0.99
N MET A 37 -17.54 34.80 0.56
CA MET A 37 -16.18 35.14 0.16
C MET A 37 -15.22 35.16 1.37
N THR A 38 -14.83 33.97 1.85
CA THR A 38 -13.78 33.77 2.86
C THR A 38 -12.62 33.01 2.23
N ALA A 39 -11.39 33.27 2.68
CA ALA A 39 -10.13 32.80 2.06
C ALA A 39 -10.17 31.32 1.62
N PRO A 40 -9.47 30.96 0.51
CA PRO A 40 -9.49 29.63 -0.08
C PRO A 40 -9.24 28.55 0.98
N PRO A 41 -10.07 27.50 1.06
CA PRO A 41 -9.94 26.48 2.09
C PRO A 41 -8.67 25.66 1.84
N ILE A 42 -7.95 25.38 2.93
CA ILE A 42 -6.86 24.40 2.94
C ILE A 42 -7.48 23.03 2.72
N LEU A 43 -7.08 22.31 1.67
CA LEU A 43 -7.62 20.98 1.38
C LEU A 43 -6.64 19.92 1.86
N LEU A 44 -7.13 19.02 2.72
CA LEU A 44 -6.44 17.81 3.12
C LEU A 44 -6.91 16.66 2.23
N HIS A 45 -6.01 16.17 1.38
CA HIS A 45 -6.24 14.99 0.55
C HIS A 45 -5.88 13.74 1.37
N ALA A 46 -6.89 13.11 1.94
CA ALA A 46 -6.77 11.95 2.82
C ALA A 46 -7.10 10.64 2.10
N SER A 47 -6.83 9.52 2.76
CA SER A 47 -7.31 8.22 2.31
C SER A 47 -8.83 8.08 2.43
N PRO A 48 -9.45 7.10 1.74
CA PRO A 48 -10.90 6.91 1.79
C PRO A 48 -11.43 6.71 3.23
N PRO A 49 -12.66 7.14 3.53
CA PRO A 49 -13.21 7.09 4.88
C PRO A 49 -13.48 5.67 5.38
N LEU A 50 -13.08 5.37 6.62
CA LEU A 50 -13.33 4.10 7.32
C LEU A 50 -14.28 4.35 8.49
N GLU A 51 -15.58 4.14 8.30
CA GLU A 51 -16.60 4.50 9.30
C GLU A 51 -16.27 3.99 10.73
N PRO A 52 -16.40 4.84 11.77
CA PRO A 52 -16.91 6.23 11.77
C PRO A 52 -15.85 7.30 11.42
N LEU A 53 -14.64 6.89 11.05
CA LEU A 53 -13.51 7.77 10.75
C LEU A 53 -13.60 8.37 9.33
N PRO A 54 -13.11 9.60 9.13
CA PRO A 54 -13.15 10.27 7.83
C PRO A 54 -12.03 9.78 6.91
N ALA A 55 -11.09 8.98 7.41
CA ALA A 55 -9.97 8.43 6.67
C ALA A 55 -9.61 7.02 7.18
N SER A 56 -8.94 6.24 6.32
CA SER A 56 -8.53 4.84 6.56
C SER A 56 -7.07 4.70 6.99
N ASP A 57 -6.37 5.81 7.23
CA ASP A 57 -4.97 5.81 7.70
C ASP A 57 -4.77 6.76 8.87
N ALA A 58 -3.92 6.36 9.83
CA ALA A 58 -3.59 7.19 10.98
C ALA A 58 -2.86 8.51 10.61
N GLU A 59 -2.02 8.53 9.57
CA GLU A 59 -1.38 9.78 9.11
C GLU A 59 -2.44 10.81 8.68
N SER A 60 -3.49 10.38 7.98
CA SER A 60 -4.60 11.27 7.56
C SER A 60 -5.35 11.85 8.77
N LEU A 61 -5.60 11.04 9.80
CA LEU A 61 -6.22 11.48 11.04
C LEU A 61 -5.34 12.47 11.81
N TYR A 62 -4.03 12.24 11.80
CA TYR A 62 -3.05 13.17 12.37
C TYR A 62 -3.14 14.55 11.71
N TYR A 63 -3.08 14.64 10.38
CA TYR A 63 -3.19 15.94 9.72
C TYR A 63 -4.57 16.60 9.89
N ALA A 64 -5.65 15.81 9.90
CA ALA A 64 -6.99 16.33 10.16
C ALA A 64 -7.09 16.97 11.55
N SER A 65 -6.59 16.26 12.58
CA SER A 65 -6.53 16.78 13.94
C SER A 65 -5.58 17.98 14.10
N LEU A 66 -4.44 17.98 13.41
CA LEU A 66 -3.50 19.11 13.39
C LEU A 66 -4.14 20.36 12.78
N LEU A 67 -4.78 20.23 11.63
CA LEU A 67 -5.44 21.36 10.96
C LEU A 67 -6.64 21.85 11.77
N GLN A 68 -7.37 20.95 12.43
CA GLN A 68 -8.45 21.32 13.34
C GLN A 68 -7.95 22.12 14.53
N LEU A 69 -6.79 21.75 15.10
CA LEU A 69 -6.20 22.47 16.22
C LEU A 69 -5.55 23.80 15.80
N ALA A 70 -4.83 23.82 14.68
CA ALA A 70 -4.01 24.95 14.26
C ALA A 70 -4.77 26.01 13.46
N CYS A 71 -5.79 25.61 12.68
CA CYS A 71 -6.55 26.51 11.82
C CYS A 71 -8.03 26.07 11.68
N PRO A 72 -8.81 26.04 12.77
CA PRO A 72 -10.21 25.62 12.73
C PRO A 72 -11.04 26.44 11.75
N GLY A 73 -11.93 25.78 11.00
CA GLY A 73 -12.87 26.43 10.07
C GLY A 73 -12.29 26.92 8.74
N ARG A 74 -10.98 26.75 8.49
CA ARG A 74 -10.33 27.15 7.24
C ARG A 74 -9.81 26.00 6.39
N TRP A 75 -10.12 24.78 6.79
CA TRP A 75 -9.69 23.57 6.11
C TRP A 75 -10.88 22.66 5.81
N ALA A 76 -10.72 21.78 4.83
CA ALA A 76 -11.67 20.72 4.52
C ALA A 76 -10.94 19.45 4.09
N LEU A 77 -11.53 18.30 4.41
CA LEU A 77 -11.06 16.98 4.04
C LEU A 77 -11.65 16.56 2.69
N THR A 78 -10.83 16.00 1.82
CA THR A 78 -11.24 15.40 0.55
C THR A 78 -10.49 14.08 0.36
N THR A 79 -11.04 13.18 -0.44
CA THR A 79 -10.36 11.90 -0.77
C THR A 79 -9.28 12.16 -1.81
N GLY A 80 -8.03 11.91 -1.44
CA GLY A 80 -6.87 12.07 -2.33
C GLY A 80 -6.75 10.95 -3.36
N GLU A 81 -6.07 11.25 -4.47
CA GLU A 81 -5.73 10.25 -5.47
C GLU A 81 -4.39 9.58 -5.16
N TRP A 82 -4.34 8.25 -5.20
CA TRP A 82 -3.12 7.46 -5.01
C TRP A 82 -2.00 7.76 -6.02
N GLY A 83 -2.28 8.43 -7.13
CA GLY A 83 -1.27 8.84 -8.12
C GLY A 83 -0.58 10.16 -7.77
N ALA A 84 -1.18 10.97 -6.89
CA ALA A 84 -0.65 12.26 -6.48
C ALA A 84 0.46 12.11 -5.42
N ASN A 85 1.27 13.15 -5.22
CA ASN A 85 2.34 13.20 -4.21
C ASN A 85 3.30 11.98 -4.24
N GLY A 86 3.69 11.52 -5.44
CA GLY A 86 4.58 10.36 -5.58
C GLY A 86 4.01 9.04 -5.04
N GLY A 87 2.68 8.96 -4.86
CA GLY A 87 2.01 7.79 -4.32
C GLY A 87 1.90 7.75 -2.81
N LYS A 88 2.17 8.87 -2.11
CA LYS A 88 1.99 8.98 -0.67
C LYS A 88 0.74 9.81 -0.33
N LEU A 89 -0.20 9.18 0.37
CA LEU A 89 -1.29 9.85 1.08
C LEU A 89 -0.96 9.89 2.58
N PRO A 90 -1.42 10.92 3.32
CA PRO A 90 -2.13 12.12 2.87
C PRO A 90 -1.20 13.22 2.33
N TYR A 91 -1.77 14.22 1.67
CA TYR A 91 -1.08 15.49 1.34
C TYR A 91 -2.00 16.70 1.49
N VAL A 92 -1.41 17.88 1.66
CA VAL A 92 -2.15 19.13 1.85
C VAL A 92 -1.96 20.02 0.62
N THR A 93 -3.04 20.64 0.16
CA THR A 93 -3.00 21.67 -0.90
C THR A 93 -3.62 22.96 -0.40
N HIS A 94 -3.03 24.09 -0.77
CA HIS A 94 -3.60 25.41 -0.55
C HIS A 94 -3.60 26.14 -1.90
N LEU A 95 -4.77 26.64 -2.34
CA LEU A 95 -4.91 27.23 -3.68
C LEU A 95 -4.44 26.27 -4.80
N ASP A 96 -4.80 24.99 -4.72
CA ASP A 96 -4.38 23.92 -5.65
C ASP A 96 -2.86 23.68 -5.74
N HIS A 97 -2.07 24.35 -4.90
CA HIS A 97 -0.64 24.11 -4.78
C HIS A 97 -0.36 23.15 -3.63
N GLN A 98 0.35 22.06 -3.95
CA GLN A 98 0.77 21.09 -2.95
C GLN A 98 1.79 21.69 -1.99
N LEU A 99 1.54 21.50 -0.69
CA LEU A 99 2.43 21.93 0.38
C LEU A 99 3.21 20.76 0.95
N ARG A 100 4.49 21.02 1.24
CA ARG A 100 5.32 20.09 2.03
C ARG A 100 4.98 20.25 3.52
N PRO A 101 5.08 19.19 4.34
CA PRO A 101 4.85 19.28 5.77
C PRO A 101 5.67 20.37 6.47
N SER A 102 6.91 20.60 6.02
CA SER A 102 7.81 21.65 6.54
C SER A 102 7.29 23.07 6.34
N HIS A 103 6.34 23.28 5.43
CA HIS A 103 5.78 24.59 5.11
C HIS A 103 4.38 24.79 5.72
N LEU A 104 3.87 23.87 6.54
CA LEU A 104 2.55 24.04 7.15
C LEU A 104 2.48 25.26 8.07
N SER A 105 3.58 25.59 8.76
CA SER A 105 3.69 26.80 9.57
C SER A 105 3.60 28.10 8.77
N SER A 106 3.79 28.06 7.44
CA SER A 106 3.66 29.23 6.56
C SER A 106 2.22 29.51 6.13
N LEU A 107 1.28 28.61 6.47
CA LEU A 107 -0.12 28.79 6.14
C LEU A 107 -0.72 30.01 6.87
N PRO A 108 -1.61 30.76 6.21
CA PRO A 108 -2.24 31.93 6.83
C PRO A 108 -3.08 31.50 8.03
N SER A 109 -2.88 32.16 9.18
CA SER A 109 -3.57 31.86 10.44
C SER A 109 -3.29 30.47 11.03
N PHE A 110 -2.20 29.82 10.62
CA PHE A 110 -1.75 28.58 11.26
C PHE A 110 -1.12 28.91 12.62
N LEU A 111 -1.76 28.45 13.69
CA LEU A 111 -1.21 28.52 15.04
C LEU A 111 -0.43 27.23 15.33
N ASP A 112 0.88 27.33 15.47
CA ASP A 112 1.72 26.18 15.83
C ASP A 112 1.36 25.67 17.24
N PRO A 113 0.86 24.42 17.41
CA PRO A 113 0.52 23.88 18.71
C PRO A 113 1.73 23.78 19.65
N ASP A 114 2.93 23.66 19.09
CA ASP A 114 4.17 23.53 19.85
C ASP A 114 4.79 24.90 20.18
N SER A 115 4.15 26.02 19.82
CA SER A 115 4.72 27.36 20.01
C SER A 115 4.99 27.71 21.48
N ILE A 116 4.23 27.09 22.40
CA ILE A 116 4.27 27.34 23.85
C ILE A 116 5.43 26.59 24.51
N LEU A 117 5.93 25.53 23.87
CA LEU A 117 6.96 24.67 24.42
C LEU A 117 8.33 25.35 24.43
N SER A 118 9.07 25.13 25.52
CA SER A 118 10.49 25.44 25.61
C SER A 118 11.31 24.62 24.62
N GLN A 119 12.55 25.04 24.33
CA GLN A 119 13.40 24.30 23.40
C GLN A 119 13.69 22.87 23.88
N GLU A 120 13.84 22.67 25.20
CA GLU A 120 14.05 21.35 25.79
C GLU A 120 12.82 20.45 25.62
N GLU A 121 11.62 21.00 25.87
CA GLU A 121 10.35 20.29 25.68
C GLU A 121 10.10 19.95 24.21
N LYS A 122 10.48 20.83 23.27
CA LYS A 122 10.39 20.54 21.83
C LYS A 122 11.28 19.37 21.42
N MET A 123 12.49 19.29 21.98
CA MET A 123 13.39 18.15 21.73
C MET A 123 12.83 16.87 22.33
N ASP A 124 12.32 16.91 23.57
CA ASP A 124 11.67 15.77 24.21
C ASP A 124 10.43 15.31 23.41
N ALA A 125 9.61 16.25 22.94
CA ALA A 125 8.45 15.97 22.09
C ALA A 125 8.84 15.25 20.79
N LEU A 126 9.93 15.70 20.15
CA LEU A 126 10.46 15.05 18.94
C LEU A 126 10.94 13.63 19.23
N CYS A 127 11.64 13.40 20.34
CA CYS A 127 12.07 12.07 20.76
C CYS A 127 10.87 11.12 20.97
N TRP A 128 9.82 11.58 21.64
CA TRP A 128 8.62 10.77 21.87
C TRP A 128 7.79 10.54 20.60
N LYS A 129 7.71 11.51 19.68
CA LYS A 129 7.12 11.30 18.36
C LYS A 129 7.86 10.21 17.60
N ALA A 130 9.20 10.28 17.57
CA ALA A 130 10.01 9.23 16.94
C ALA A 130 9.81 7.86 17.60
N TYR A 131 9.64 7.80 18.93
CA TYR A 131 9.31 6.57 19.64
C TYR A 131 7.94 6.00 19.23
N ILE A 132 6.91 6.85 19.12
CA ILE A 132 5.57 6.47 18.64
C ILE A 132 5.64 5.97 17.18
N GLU A 133 6.34 6.70 16.33
CA GLU A 133 6.51 6.36 14.91
C GLU A 133 7.22 5.02 14.71
N GLN A 134 8.22 4.71 15.55
CA GLN A 134 8.98 3.48 15.43
C GLN A 134 8.28 2.26 16.04
N ASN A 135 7.48 2.44 17.10
CA ASN A 135 6.97 1.31 17.88
C ASN A 135 5.45 1.17 17.80
N LEU A 136 4.71 2.26 18.04
CA LEU A 136 3.25 2.19 18.11
C LEU A 136 2.64 1.99 16.71
N ILE A 137 3.19 2.66 15.69
CA ILE A 137 2.76 2.48 14.30
C ILE A 137 2.90 1.01 13.87
N ASP A 138 3.93 0.30 14.35
CA ASP A 138 4.13 -1.11 14.00
C ASP A 138 3.09 -2.03 14.64
N LEU A 139 2.65 -1.73 15.87
CA LEU A 139 1.54 -2.44 16.52
C LEU A 139 0.20 -2.18 15.83
N VAL A 140 -0.04 -0.92 15.44
CA VAL A 140 -1.23 -0.52 14.68
C VAL A 140 -1.26 -1.25 13.33
N ASN A 141 -0.15 -1.19 12.58
CA ASN A 141 -0.01 -1.86 11.30
C ASN A 141 -0.14 -3.38 11.41
N HIS A 142 0.42 -3.98 12.46
CA HIS A 142 0.23 -5.40 12.76
C HIS A 142 -1.26 -5.74 12.93
N THR A 143 -1.99 -4.93 13.68
CA THR A 143 -3.43 -5.11 13.91
C THR A 143 -4.24 -5.06 12.62
N PHE A 144 -3.92 -4.14 11.72
CA PHE A 144 -4.67 -3.97 10.48
C PHE A 144 -4.24 -4.88 9.34
N PHE A 145 -2.94 -5.13 9.15
CA PHE A 145 -2.42 -5.85 7.98
C PHE A 145 -2.08 -7.31 8.25
N SER A 146 -1.62 -7.63 9.47
CA SER A 146 -1.13 -8.97 9.81
C SER A 146 -2.17 -9.81 10.53
N LEU A 147 -2.94 -9.23 11.46
CA LEU A 147 -3.94 -9.98 12.23
C LEU A 147 -5.18 -10.31 11.36
N PRO A 148 -5.49 -11.59 11.14
CA PRO A 148 -6.72 -11.97 10.46
C PRO A 148 -7.95 -11.82 11.38
N PRO A 149 -9.14 -11.52 10.83
CA PRO A 149 -9.42 -11.20 9.43
C PRO A 149 -9.47 -9.67 9.15
N ASN A 150 -8.77 -8.84 9.94
CA ASN A 150 -8.91 -7.38 9.89
C ASN A 150 -8.62 -6.80 8.49
N TYR A 151 -7.49 -7.14 7.88
CA TYR A 151 -7.11 -6.59 6.57
C TYR A 151 -8.17 -6.81 5.47
N PRO A 152 -8.55 -8.06 5.15
CA PRO A 152 -9.51 -8.32 4.07
C PRO A 152 -10.93 -7.87 4.41
N GLU A 153 -11.33 -7.85 5.68
CA GLU A 153 -12.72 -7.56 6.04
C GLU A 153 -13.02 -6.09 6.28
N THR A 154 -12.04 -5.29 6.71
CA THR A 154 -12.23 -3.86 6.99
C THR A 154 -11.41 -2.99 6.04
N LEU A 155 -10.09 -2.95 6.23
CA LEU A 155 -9.23 -1.94 5.61
C LEU A 155 -9.20 -2.05 4.08
N ALA A 156 -8.94 -3.24 3.54
CA ALA A 156 -8.75 -3.42 2.10
C ALA A 156 -10.03 -3.11 1.30
N LYS A 157 -11.21 -3.50 1.81
CA LYS A 157 -12.50 -3.25 1.15
C LYS A 157 -12.79 -1.77 1.00
N VAL A 158 -12.40 -0.98 1.99
CA VAL A 158 -12.70 0.46 2.06
C VAL A 158 -11.63 1.27 1.34
N GLN A 159 -10.36 1.04 1.69
CA GLN A 159 -9.22 1.83 1.23
C GLN A 159 -9.00 1.73 -0.30
N PHE A 160 -9.40 0.62 -0.91
CA PHE A 160 -9.18 0.35 -2.33
C PHE A 160 -10.46 0.28 -3.19
N ARG A 161 -11.63 0.59 -2.61
CA ARG A 161 -12.93 0.48 -3.28
C ARG A 161 -12.98 1.23 -4.62
N ASP A 162 -12.41 2.43 -4.64
CA ASP A 162 -12.56 3.36 -5.77
C ASP A 162 -11.41 3.24 -6.78
N LEU A 163 -10.53 2.24 -6.64
CA LEU A 163 -9.44 2.03 -7.57
C LEU A 163 -9.95 1.33 -8.84
N ALA A 164 -9.67 1.94 -9.99
CA ALA A 164 -9.90 1.32 -11.30
C ALA A 164 -8.76 0.36 -11.68
N PHE A 165 -9.03 -0.56 -12.61
CA PHE A 165 -7.98 -1.35 -13.23
C PHE A 165 -7.03 -0.44 -14.05
N PRO A 166 -5.70 -0.65 -13.98
CA PRO A 166 -4.97 -1.73 -13.30
C PRO A 166 -4.55 -1.43 -11.85
N LYS A 167 -4.82 -0.22 -11.35
CA LYS A 167 -4.39 0.27 -10.03
C LYS A 167 -4.90 -0.60 -8.88
N ASN A 168 -6.11 -1.14 -9.01
CA ASN A 168 -6.70 -2.04 -8.01
C ASN A 168 -5.94 -3.36 -7.80
N GLN A 169 -5.11 -3.81 -8.75
CA GLN A 169 -4.34 -5.06 -8.61
C GLN A 169 -3.00 -4.83 -7.90
N TYR A 170 -2.22 -3.85 -8.36
CA TYR A 170 -0.85 -3.68 -7.87
C TYR A 170 -0.74 -2.79 -6.62
N ILE A 171 -1.65 -1.82 -6.40
CA ILE A 171 -1.56 -0.91 -5.24
C ILE A 171 -1.75 -1.66 -3.92
N PRO A 172 -2.80 -2.49 -3.73
CA PRO A 172 -2.98 -3.21 -2.47
C PRO A 172 -1.81 -4.17 -2.18
N GLN A 173 -1.33 -4.86 -3.21
CA GLN A 173 -0.18 -5.78 -3.10
C GLN A 173 1.09 -5.03 -2.71
N ARG A 174 1.38 -3.90 -3.36
CA ARG A 174 2.54 -3.07 -3.05
C ARG A 174 2.47 -2.51 -1.64
N LEU A 175 1.33 -1.94 -1.23
CA LEU A 175 1.16 -1.40 0.13
C LEU A 175 1.38 -2.49 1.18
N ARG A 176 0.71 -3.63 1.02
CA ARG A 176 0.85 -4.76 1.96
C ARG A 176 2.27 -5.31 1.97
N SER A 177 2.97 -5.35 0.83
CA SER A 177 4.37 -5.81 0.77
C SER A 177 5.33 -4.89 1.55
N ILE A 178 5.13 -3.56 1.49
CA ILE A 178 5.92 -2.58 2.23
C ILE A 178 5.70 -2.79 3.73
N VAL A 179 4.44 -2.83 4.18
CA VAL A 179 4.10 -3.05 5.58
C VAL A 179 4.62 -4.41 6.07
N ARG A 180 4.45 -5.47 5.26
CA ARG A 180 4.97 -6.81 5.56
C ARG A 180 6.47 -6.81 5.77
N SER A 181 7.24 -6.18 4.89
CA SER A 181 8.71 -6.15 5.01
C SER A 181 9.17 -5.52 6.33
N ARG A 182 8.51 -4.44 6.75
CA ARG A 182 8.77 -3.76 8.03
C ARG A 182 8.37 -4.63 9.23
N LEU A 183 7.16 -5.20 9.22
CA LEU A 183 6.67 -6.03 10.33
C LEU A 183 7.42 -7.36 10.46
N GLN A 184 7.91 -7.93 9.36
CA GLN A 184 8.78 -9.11 9.40
C GLN A 184 10.12 -8.79 10.06
N TYR A 185 10.72 -7.63 9.74
CA TYR A 185 11.96 -7.19 10.37
C TYR A 185 11.81 -7.00 11.88
N VAL A 186 10.70 -6.41 12.34
CA VAL A 186 10.41 -6.20 13.77
C VAL A 186 9.98 -7.51 14.47
N GLY A 187 9.61 -8.54 13.70
CA GLY A 187 9.12 -9.82 14.21
C GLY A 187 7.66 -9.80 14.67
N LEU A 188 6.86 -8.85 14.18
CA LEU A 188 5.42 -8.77 14.46
C LEU A 188 4.58 -9.49 13.40
N TRP A 189 5.07 -9.66 12.17
CA TRP A 189 4.31 -10.33 11.12
C TRP A 189 3.95 -11.78 11.51
N GLY A 190 2.65 -12.06 11.57
CA GLY A 190 2.10 -13.36 11.92
C GLY A 190 1.95 -13.66 13.40
N LEU A 191 2.29 -12.71 14.26
CA LEU A 191 2.10 -12.86 15.70
C LEU A 191 0.61 -12.79 16.04
N GLY A 192 0.09 -13.76 16.80
CA GLY A 192 -1.34 -13.81 17.17
C GLY A 192 -2.29 -14.37 16.10
N GLY A 193 -1.74 -14.80 14.95
CA GLY A 193 -2.50 -15.41 13.86
C GLY A 193 -2.02 -14.92 12.50
N LEU A 194 -2.20 -15.77 11.48
CA LEU A 194 -1.75 -15.50 10.12
C LEU A 194 -2.94 -15.53 9.17
N ASN A 195 -2.98 -14.63 8.18
CA ASN A 195 -4.01 -14.66 7.13
C ASN A 195 -3.93 -15.97 6.33
N ASP A 196 -5.07 -16.49 5.85
CA ASP A 196 -5.14 -17.81 5.18
C ASP A 196 -4.12 -17.99 4.05
N GLY A 197 -3.89 -16.96 3.23
CA GLY A 197 -2.87 -17.01 2.16
C GLY A 197 -1.44 -17.08 2.69
N ASP A 198 -1.14 -16.35 3.77
CA ASP A 198 0.17 -16.37 4.42
C ASP A 198 0.37 -17.68 5.23
N ALA A 199 -0.73 -18.24 5.78
CA ALA A 199 -0.77 -19.54 6.44
C ALA A 199 -0.49 -20.69 5.46
N ALA A 200 -1.05 -20.65 4.25
CA ALA A 200 -0.76 -21.62 3.20
C ALA A 200 0.71 -21.62 2.78
N ASP A 201 1.36 -20.45 2.74
CA ASP A 201 2.81 -20.35 2.45
C ASP A 201 3.66 -20.94 3.58
N GLU A 202 3.29 -20.70 4.84
CA GLU A 202 3.95 -21.35 5.97
C GLU A 202 3.69 -22.85 6.01
N ASP A 203 2.48 -23.29 5.69
CA ASP A 203 2.11 -24.71 5.66
C ASP A 203 2.80 -25.44 4.52
N ARG A 204 2.99 -24.79 3.36
CA ARG A 204 3.82 -25.33 2.27
C ARG A 204 5.26 -25.52 2.73
N LYS A 205 5.85 -24.53 3.39
CA LYS A 205 7.20 -24.68 3.98
C LYS A 205 7.25 -25.77 5.04
N LYS A 206 6.22 -25.89 5.89
CA LYS A 206 6.13 -26.99 6.88
C LYS A 206 6.04 -28.35 6.21
N LEU A 207 5.30 -28.48 5.11
CA LEU A 207 5.22 -29.73 4.35
C LEU A 207 6.59 -30.06 3.74
N GLU A 208 7.32 -29.08 3.22
CA GLU A 208 8.70 -29.25 2.76
C GLU A 208 9.63 -29.68 3.92
N ASP A 209 9.56 -29.01 5.08
CA ASP A 209 10.35 -29.30 6.29
C ASP A 209 9.94 -30.60 7.00
N ALA A 210 8.74 -31.11 6.72
CA ALA A 210 8.24 -32.37 7.26
C ALA A 210 8.93 -33.57 6.62
N PHE A 211 9.64 -33.40 5.49
CA PHE A 211 10.47 -34.45 4.91
C PHE A 211 11.94 -34.15 5.15
N VAL A 212 12.66 -35.11 5.74
CA VAL A 212 14.12 -35.04 5.88
C VAL A 212 14.74 -35.75 4.69
N VAL A 213 15.63 -35.07 3.98
CA VAL A 213 16.43 -35.66 2.89
C VAL A 213 17.67 -36.30 3.51
N GLY A 214 17.79 -37.62 3.36
CA GLY A 214 18.96 -38.37 3.79
C GLY A 214 20.19 -38.13 2.88
N PRO A 215 21.39 -38.55 3.31
CA PRO A 215 22.63 -38.39 2.54
C PRO A 215 22.61 -39.00 1.13
N ALA A 216 21.70 -39.94 0.87
CA ALA A 216 21.49 -40.60 -0.43
C ALA A 216 20.30 -40.01 -1.23
N GLY A 217 19.75 -38.86 -0.83
CA GLY A 217 18.59 -38.23 -1.49
C GLY A 217 17.23 -38.84 -1.11
N THR A 218 17.18 -39.78 -0.16
CA THR A 218 15.92 -40.40 0.29
C THR A 218 15.11 -39.45 1.18
N MET A 219 13.86 -39.18 0.82
CA MET A 219 12.94 -38.37 1.62
C MET A 219 12.21 -39.25 2.63
N ALA A 220 12.39 -39.00 3.94
CA ALA A 220 11.64 -39.68 5.00
C ALA A 220 10.75 -38.66 5.76
N PRO A 221 9.48 -38.98 6.05
CA PRO A 221 8.63 -38.10 6.86
C PRO A 221 9.16 -38.01 8.30
N ARG A 222 9.27 -36.79 8.84
CA ARG A 222 9.48 -36.54 10.27
C ARG A 222 8.31 -37.14 11.05
N ALA A 223 8.61 -37.77 12.19
CA ALA A 223 7.68 -38.60 12.95
C ALA A 223 6.27 -37.99 13.08
N TRP A 224 5.28 -38.80 12.70
CA TRP A 224 3.85 -38.51 12.66
C TRP A 224 3.32 -37.97 14.00
N SER A 225 2.85 -36.72 14.03
CA SER A 225 2.02 -36.20 15.12
C SER A 225 0.54 -36.39 14.71
N GLY A 226 -0.24 -37.12 15.51
CA GLY A 226 -1.57 -37.67 15.15
C GLY A 226 -2.59 -36.72 14.51
N TRP A 227 -3.73 -37.25 14.04
CA TRP A 227 -4.79 -36.53 13.30
C TRP A 227 -5.32 -35.24 13.94
N ARG A 228 -5.22 -35.07 15.27
CA ARG A 228 -5.59 -33.82 15.99
C ARG A 228 -4.44 -32.86 16.25
N ALA A 229 -3.20 -33.32 16.06
CA ALA A 229 -2.00 -32.56 16.40
C ALA A 229 -1.91 -31.23 15.66
N GLY A 230 -2.35 -31.16 14.40
CA GLY A 230 -2.38 -29.91 13.63
C GLY A 230 -3.26 -28.82 14.27
N ARG A 231 -4.51 -29.14 14.60
CA ARG A 231 -5.46 -28.19 15.21
C ARG A 231 -5.04 -27.77 16.62
N ASP A 232 -4.56 -28.72 17.42
CA ASP A 232 -4.11 -28.46 18.79
C ASP A 232 -2.78 -27.69 18.81
N MET A 233 -1.92 -27.88 17.80
CA MET A 233 -0.69 -27.11 17.61
C MET A 233 -0.96 -25.68 17.16
N GLU A 234 -1.86 -25.48 16.19
CA GLU A 234 -2.32 -24.16 15.73
C GLU A 234 -2.88 -23.34 16.90
N SER A 235 -3.76 -23.95 17.70
CA SER A 235 -4.38 -23.30 18.85
C SER A 235 -3.36 -22.89 19.91
N ARG A 236 -2.37 -23.76 20.19
CA ARG A 236 -1.26 -23.44 21.09
C ARG A 236 -0.38 -22.33 20.55
N ARG A 237 -0.04 -22.38 19.26
CA ARG A 237 0.74 -21.34 18.58
C ARG A 237 0.03 -20.00 18.64
N ARG A 238 -1.27 -19.98 18.37
CA ARG A 238 -2.10 -18.77 18.46
C ARG A 238 -2.05 -18.18 19.86
N ARG A 239 -2.33 -18.99 20.89
CA ARG A 239 -2.26 -18.54 22.30
C ARG A 239 -0.88 -18.03 22.69
N TRP A 240 0.18 -18.72 22.26
CA TRP A 240 1.56 -18.28 22.50
C TRP A 240 1.84 -16.96 21.78
N GLY A 241 1.39 -16.81 20.53
CA GLY A 241 1.53 -15.58 19.76
C GLY A 241 0.75 -14.42 20.36
N GLU A 242 -0.47 -14.66 20.87
CA GLU A 242 -1.26 -13.65 21.59
C GLU A 242 -0.58 -13.23 22.89
N GLN A 243 0.01 -14.16 23.65
CA GLN A 243 0.79 -13.81 24.86
C GLN A 243 2.04 -13.00 24.53
N GLU A 244 2.76 -13.37 23.48
CA GLU A 244 3.95 -12.64 23.07
C GLU A 244 3.60 -11.26 22.51
N LEU A 245 2.48 -11.16 21.78
CA LEU A 245 1.91 -9.89 21.35
C LEU A 245 1.57 -9.01 22.55
N ASP A 246 0.91 -9.55 23.57
CA ASP A 246 0.56 -8.82 24.79
C ASP A 246 1.82 -8.26 25.49
N LYS A 247 2.91 -9.04 25.58
CA LYS A 247 4.19 -8.55 26.09
C LYS A 247 4.76 -7.40 25.24
N ARG A 248 4.71 -7.52 23.91
CA ARG A 248 5.19 -6.46 23.00
C ARG A 248 4.35 -5.19 23.13
N VAL A 249 3.02 -5.34 23.19
CA VAL A 249 2.07 -4.24 23.40
C VAL A 249 2.39 -3.53 24.71
N LYS A 250 2.56 -4.27 25.82
CA LYS A 250 2.93 -3.70 27.12
C LYS A 250 4.27 -3.00 27.07
N GLY A 251 5.28 -3.61 26.43
CA GLY A 251 6.60 -3.00 26.26
C GLY A 251 6.56 -1.64 25.55
N VAL A 252 5.64 -1.46 24.59
CA VAL A 252 5.50 -0.20 23.85
C VAL A 252 4.63 0.82 24.60
N LEU A 253 3.51 0.38 25.18
CA LEU A 253 2.52 1.25 25.81
C LEU A 253 2.90 1.67 27.23
N ASP A 254 3.60 0.83 28.01
CA ASP A 254 3.99 1.16 29.38
C ASP A 254 4.85 2.43 29.48
N PRO A 255 5.87 2.65 28.62
CA PRO A 255 6.62 3.90 28.59
C PRO A 255 5.75 5.12 28.26
N ILE A 256 4.83 4.99 27.30
CA ILE A 256 3.92 6.09 26.89
C ILE A 256 2.96 6.43 28.03
N ALA A 257 2.34 5.42 28.64
CA ALA A 257 1.42 5.59 29.76
C ALA A 257 2.12 6.17 30.99
N ARG A 258 3.34 5.71 31.29
CA ARG A 258 4.16 6.27 32.38
C ARG A 258 4.55 7.72 32.12
N ARG A 259 4.87 8.06 30.86
CA ARG A 259 5.21 9.42 30.48
C ARG A 259 4.01 10.37 30.58
N LEU A 260 2.82 9.92 30.18
CA LEU A 260 1.60 10.69 30.34
C LEU A 260 1.22 10.85 31.82
N GLY A 261 1.36 9.78 32.61
CA GLY A 261 1.06 9.78 34.04
C GLY A 261 -0.39 10.19 34.31
N GLU A 262 -0.56 11.10 35.28
CA GLU A 262 -1.86 11.69 35.64
C GLU A 262 -2.16 13.01 34.91
N GLN A 263 -1.30 13.42 33.98
CA GLN A 263 -1.46 14.69 33.28
C GLN A 263 -2.58 14.62 32.23
N THR A 264 -3.16 15.79 31.93
CA THR A 264 -4.20 15.91 30.89
C THR A 264 -3.61 15.67 29.50
N TYR A 265 -2.45 16.29 29.22
CA TYR A 265 -1.61 16.13 28.02
C TYR A 265 -0.13 15.99 28.40
N PHE A 266 0.74 15.67 27.44
CA PHE A 266 2.16 15.39 27.69
C PHE A 266 2.99 16.56 28.27
N PHE A 267 2.56 17.80 28.03
CA PHE A 267 3.28 19.02 28.43
C PHE A 267 2.36 20.00 29.17
N GLY A 268 1.42 19.49 29.97
CA GLY A 268 0.50 20.30 30.76
C GLY A 268 -0.92 20.35 30.19
N ASP A 269 -1.53 21.53 30.16
CA ASP A 269 -2.98 21.68 29.96
C ASP A 269 -3.44 21.92 28.52
N ARG A 270 -2.51 22.06 27.57
CA ARG A 270 -2.83 22.27 26.15
C ARG A 270 -2.33 21.12 25.30
N PRO A 271 -3.12 20.66 24.31
CA PRO A 271 -2.71 19.60 23.42
C PRO A 271 -1.58 20.07 22.51
N THR A 272 -0.53 19.26 22.43
CA THR A 272 0.63 19.49 21.56
C THR A 272 0.58 18.58 20.35
N THR A 273 1.46 18.79 19.38
CA THR A 273 1.56 17.88 18.24
C THR A 273 2.00 16.45 18.63
N LEU A 274 2.66 16.26 19.79
CA LEU A 274 2.94 14.92 20.35
C LEU A 274 1.64 14.23 20.77
N ASP A 275 0.76 14.96 21.47
CA ASP A 275 -0.55 14.45 21.86
C ASP A 275 -1.37 14.05 20.63
N LEU A 276 -1.32 14.86 19.56
CA LEU A 276 -1.96 14.55 18.28
C LEU A 276 -1.38 13.31 17.60
N ALA A 277 -0.06 13.10 17.66
CA ALA A 277 0.59 11.93 17.08
C ALA A 277 0.13 10.64 17.78
N LEU A 278 0.05 10.64 19.11
CA LEU A 278 -0.51 9.52 19.87
C LEU A 278 -2.01 9.35 19.56
N PHE A 279 -2.76 10.44 19.60
CA PHE A 279 -4.20 10.45 19.35
C PHE A 279 -4.57 9.85 18.01
N ALA A 280 -3.86 10.17 16.94
CA ALA A 280 -4.13 9.63 15.61
C ALA A 280 -4.03 8.10 15.57
N GLN A 281 -3.02 7.52 16.22
CA GLN A 281 -2.84 6.07 16.31
C GLN A 281 -3.90 5.42 17.20
N LEU A 282 -4.17 5.99 18.37
CA LEU A 282 -5.21 5.49 19.29
C LEU A 282 -6.60 5.56 18.66
N THR A 283 -6.92 6.65 17.99
CA THR A 283 -8.18 6.83 17.26
C THR A 283 -8.37 5.74 16.22
N PHE A 284 -7.33 5.47 15.44
CA PHE A 284 -7.41 4.48 14.37
C PHE A 284 -7.70 3.07 14.90
N ILE A 285 -7.25 2.74 16.11
CA ILE A 285 -7.55 1.46 16.77
C ILE A 285 -8.89 1.46 17.51
N LEU A 286 -9.21 2.54 18.23
CA LEU A 286 -10.32 2.56 19.19
C LEU A 286 -11.67 2.92 18.57
N SER A 287 -11.69 3.70 17.49
CA SER A 287 -12.93 4.18 16.88
C SER A 287 -13.65 3.17 15.97
N PRO A 288 -12.99 2.45 15.05
CA PRO A 288 -13.67 1.50 14.17
C PRO A 288 -13.96 0.18 14.88
N THR A 289 -14.97 -0.54 14.41
CA THR A 289 -15.24 -1.91 14.86
C THR A 289 -14.34 -2.89 14.09
N LEU A 290 -13.41 -3.52 14.80
CA LEU A 290 -12.49 -4.50 14.21
C LEU A 290 -13.00 -5.93 14.45
N PRO A 291 -12.98 -6.80 13.42
CA PRO A 291 -13.32 -8.22 13.58
C PRO A 291 -12.49 -8.91 14.66
N ASN A 292 -11.20 -8.55 14.75
CA ASN A 292 -10.28 -9.04 15.75
C ASN A 292 -9.72 -7.85 16.58
N PRO A 293 -10.35 -7.51 17.71
CA PRO A 293 -10.07 -6.29 18.48
C PRO A 293 -8.99 -6.44 19.57
N LEU A 294 -8.04 -7.38 19.46
CA LEU A 294 -7.05 -7.66 20.54
C LEU A 294 -6.38 -6.40 21.11
N LEU A 295 -5.85 -5.52 20.25
CA LEU A 295 -5.16 -4.31 20.70
C LEU A 295 -6.12 -3.28 21.31
N SER A 296 -7.32 -3.14 20.75
CA SER A 296 -8.37 -2.26 21.30
C SER A 296 -8.79 -2.74 22.70
N ASP A 297 -8.99 -4.03 22.88
CA ASP A 297 -9.39 -4.62 24.15
C ASP A 297 -8.28 -4.43 25.19
N THR A 298 -7.02 -4.67 24.83
CA THR A 298 -5.88 -4.41 25.74
C THR A 298 -5.78 -2.94 26.12
N LEU A 299 -5.97 -2.00 25.19
CA LEU A 299 -5.98 -0.56 25.47
C LEU A 299 -7.09 -0.18 26.46
N ARG A 300 -8.32 -0.67 26.23
CA ARG A 300 -9.48 -0.37 27.07
C ARG A 300 -9.38 -0.97 28.47
N LEU A 301 -8.83 -2.18 28.59
CA LEU A 301 -8.73 -2.89 29.86
C LEU A 301 -7.50 -2.48 30.68
N SER A 302 -6.35 -2.32 30.04
CA SER A 302 -5.06 -2.14 30.74
C SER A 302 -4.57 -0.69 30.77
N TYR A 303 -5.02 0.17 29.84
CA TYR A 303 -4.53 1.54 29.69
C TYR A 303 -5.65 2.60 29.69
N PRO A 304 -6.47 2.68 30.76
CA PRO A 304 -7.57 3.64 30.83
C PRO A 304 -7.11 5.11 30.78
N SER A 305 -5.87 5.42 31.18
CA SER A 305 -5.31 6.77 31.07
C SER A 305 -5.12 7.20 29.61
N LEU A 306 -4.70 6.28 28.73
CA LEU A 306 -4.52 6.52 27.31
C LEU A 306 -5.86 6.64 26.59
N THR A 307 -6.84 5.81 26.94
CA THR A 307 -8.20 5.94 26.37
C THR A 307 -8.85 7.25 26.81
N ALA A 308 -8.68 7.64 28.07
CA ALA A 308 -9.18 8.92 28.55
C ALA A 308 -8.47 10.12 27.87
N HIS A 309 -7.17 10.01 27.57
CA HIS A 309 -6.45 11.01 26.77
C HIS A 309 -7.01 11.13 25.34
N HIS A 310 -7.28 9.99 24.70
CA HIS A 310 -7.96 9.96 23.41
C HIS A 310 -9.34 10.64 23.46
N ASP A 311 -10.19 10.27 24.40
CA ASP A 311 -11.55 10.81 24.53
C ASP A 311 -11.54 12.32 24.80
N ARG A 312 -10.60 12.81 25.63
CA ARG A 312 -10.40 14.24 25.89
C ARG A 312 -10.04 15.00 24.61
N LEU A 313 -9.07 14.50 23.85
CA LEU A 313 -8.67 15.15 22.59
C LEU A 313 -9.80 15.14 21.56
N LEU A 314 -10.54 14.04 21.47
CA LEU A 314 -11.68 13.94 20.57
C LEU A 314 -12.73 15.02 20.89
N ALA A 315 -13.00 15.24 22.18
CA ALA A 315 -13.93 16.26 22.67
C ALA A 315 -13.43 17.70 22.46
N VAL A 316 -12.11 17.93 22.55
CA VAL A 316 -11.52 19.26 22.31
C VAL A 316 -11.50 19.61 20.82
N LEU A 317 -11.18 18.64 19.95
CA LEU A 317 -11.00 18.87 18.52
C LEU A 317 -12.33 18.97 17.78
N PHE A 318 -13.29 18.11 18.12
CA PHE A 318 -14.52 17.96 17.33
C PHE A 318 -15.78 18.15 18.19
N PRO A 319 -16.76 18.93 17.71
CA PRO A 319 -18.09 19.00 18.32
C PRO A 319 -18.69 17.60 18.51
N HIS A 320 -19.39 17.41 19.63
CA HIS A 320 -20.04 16.14 20.00
C HIS A 320 -19.11 14.93 20.14
N SER A 321 -17.79 15.14 20.26
CA SER A 321 -16.79 14.08 20.34
C SER A 321 -16.89 13.08 19.18
N SER A 322 -17.19 13.57 17.97
CA SER A 322 -17.41 12.73 16.80
C SER A 322 -16.68 13.26 15.58
N TRP A 323 -16.02 12.34 14.87
CA TRP A 323 -15.40 12.59 13.57
C TRP A 323 -16.38 12.97 12.46
N SER A 324 -17.69 12.80 12.67
CA SER A 324 -18.73 13.25 11.75
C SER A 324 -18.78 14.77 11.56
N ALA A 325 -18.22 15.54 12.49
CA ALA A 325 -18.16 17.00 12.42
C ALA A 325 -17.00 17.53 11.56
N VAL A 326 -16.18 16.66 10.96
CA VAL A 326 -15.08 17.07 10.09
C VAL A 326 -15.62 17.80 8.85
N PRO A 327 -15.09 18.99 8.51
CA PRO A 327 -15.46 19.68 7.28
C PRO A 327 -15.01 18.84 6.08
N CYS A 328 -15.95 18.36 5.26
CA CYS A 328 -15.66 17.59 4.06
C CYS A 328 -15.95 18.43 2.81
N ALA A 329 -14.98 18.49 1.89
CA ALA A 329 -15.18 19.08 0.57
C ALA A 329 -15.83 18.03 -0.36
N PRO A 330 -16.75 18.45 -1.26
CA PRO A 330 -17.32 17.55 -2.24
C PRO A 330 -16.22 16.98 -3.12
N ARG A 331 -16.25 15.65 -3.28
CA ARG A 331 -15.31 14.93 -4.14
C ARG A 331 -15.49 15.37 -5.60
N PRO A 332 -14.41 15.63 -6.36
CA PRO A 332 -14.55 15.76 -7.81
C PRO A 332 -15.12 14.44 -8.38
N PRO A 333 -16.07 14.49 -9.33
CA PRO A 333 -16.66 13.28 -9.88
C PRO A 333 -15.57 12.39 -10.47
N VAL A 334 -15.44 11.18 -9.94
CA VAL A 334 -14.53 10.18 -10.49
C VAL A 334 -15.05 9.85 -11.87
N THR A 335 -14.35 10.30 -12.91
CA THR A 335 -14.64 9.85 -14.27
C THR A 335 -14.22 8.39 -14.29
N GLN A 336 -15.19 7.48 -14.28
CA GLN A 336 -14.91 6.05 -14.44
C GLN A 336 -14.31 5.87 -15.84
N SER A 337 -12.97 5.86 -15.92
CA SER A 337 -12.30 5.48 -17.15
C SER A 337 -12.74 4.07 -17.47
N SER A 338 -13.39 3.88 -18.61
CA SER A 338 -13.81 2.56 -19.05
C SER A 338 -12.59 1.64 -19.04
N TYR A 339 -12.77 0.36 -18.66
CA TYR A 339 -11.69 -0.63 -18.69
C TYR A 339 -10.92 -0.61 -20.02
N LEU A 340 -11.62 -0.33 -21.12
CA LEU A 340 -11.04 -0.19 -22.45
C LEU A 340 -10.09 1.01 -22.57
N ASP A 341 -10.34 2.13 -21.91
CA ASP A 341 -9.48 3.31 -21.96
C ASP A 341 -8.20 3.11 -21.15
N SER A 342 -8.28 2.43 -20.01
CA SER A 342 -7.10 2.03 -19.22
C SER A 342 -6.19 1.08 -20.01
N VAL A 343 -6.75 0.07 -20.67
CA VAL A 343 -5.97 -0.89 -21.48
C VAL A 343 -5.43 -0.21 -22.75
N LYS A 344 -6.23 0.64 -23.40
CA LYS A 344 -5.77 1.44 -24.54
C LYS A 344 -4.58 2.32 -24.15
N SER A 345 -4.61 3.01 -23.01
CA SER A 345 -3.48 3.85 -22.59
C SER A 345 -2.20 3.07 -22.29
N TRP A 346 -2.32 1.83 -21.77
CA TRP A 346 -1.18 0.93 -21.58
C TRP A 346 -0.57 0.54 -22.93
N TRP A 347 -1.39 0.23 -23.93
CA TRP A 347 -0.92 -0.27 -25.22
C TRP A 347 -0.66 0.86 -26.24
N SER A 348 -1.23 2.04 -26.02
CA SER A 348 -0.95 3.26 -26.75
C SER A 348 0.27 3.95 -26.13
N SER A 349 1.42 3.30 -26.30
CA SER A 349 2.65 4.08 -26.33
C SER A 349 2.60 4.96 -27.57
N GLN A 350 2.12 6.19 -27.43
CA GLN A 350 2.30 7.22 -28.43
C GLN A 350 3.82 7.39 -28.61
N PRO A 351 4.37 7.30 -29.84
CA PRO A 351 5.79 7.43 -30.06
C PRO A 351 6.17 8.89 -29.87
N THR A 352 6.52 9.28 -28.65
CA THR A 352 7.11 10.60 -28.39
C THR A 352 8.61 10.52 -28.59
N ASP A 353 9.04 11.39 -29.50
CA ASP A 353 10.39 11.77 -29.89
C ASP A 353 11.20 10.88 -30.83
N LYS A 354 11.61 11.53 -31.92
CA LYS A 354 12.40 11.07 -33.06
C LYS A 354 13.71 10.46 -32.60
N LYS A 355 13.72 9.16 -32.30
CA LYS A 355 14.96 8.38 -32.34
C LYS A 355 15.41 8.25 -33.79
N VAL A 356 16.63 8.70 -34.05
CA VAL A 356 17.41 8.39 -35.25
C VAL A 356 17.23 6.90 -35.57
N LYS A 357 16.80 6.57 -36.79
CA LYS A 357 16.67 5.17 -37.25
C LYS A 357 18.06 4.53 -37.24
N GLU A 358 18.44 3.90 -36.15
CA GLU A 358 19.47 2.85 -36.21
C GLU A 358 18.91 1.71 -37.06
N THR A 359 19.67 1.32 -38.08
CA THR A 359 19.35 0.19 -38.93
C THR A 359 19.40 -1.08 -38.09
N LYS A 360 18.25 -1.56 -37.62
CA LYS A 360 18.11 -2.84 -36.90
C LYS A 360 18.90 -3.93 -37.61
N THR A 361 19.77 -4.60 -36.86
CA THR A 361 20.61 -5.68 -37.36
C THR A 361 19.75 -6.87 -37.83
N THR A 362 20.22 -7.64 -38.83
CA THR A 362 19.45 -8.74 -39.44
C THR A 362 18.98 -9.78 -38.43
N LYS A 363 19.74 -9.98 -37.36
CA LYS A 363 19.41 -10.89 -36.25
C LYS A 363 18.20 -10.40 -35.43
N GLU A 364 18.11 -9.12 -35.11
CA GLU A 364 16.94 -8.58 -34.35
C GLU A 364 15.63 -8.71 -35.12
N LYS A 365 15.67 -8.57 -36.46
CA LYS A 365 14.48 -8.77 -37.31
C LYS A 365 14.04 -10.24 -37.35
N GLN A 366 14.98 -11.18 -37.28
CA GLN A 366 14.65 -12.62 -37.18
C GLN A 366 14.01 -12.95 -35.83
N PHE A 367 14.52 -12.38 -34.73
CA PHE A 367 13.92 -12.56 -33.40
C PHE A 367 12.51 -11.96 -33.31
N GLU A 368 12.27 -10.77 -33.90
CA GLU A 368 10.93 -10.17 -33.94
C GLU A 368 9.94 -11.02 -34.75
N ARG A 369 10.38 -11.58 -35.88
CA ARG A 369 9.57 -12.49 -36.70
C ARG A 369 9.28 -13.80 -35.97
N GLY A 370 10.29 -14.42 -35.35
CA GLY A 370 10.12 -15.64 -34.57
C GLY A 370 9.14 -15.45 -33.41
N ARG A 371 9.20 -14.30 -32.74
CA ARG A 371 8.27 -13.97 -31.64
C ARG A 371 6.84 -13.77 -32.14
N TRP A 372 6.65 -13.07 -33.26
CA TRP A 372 5.32 -12.92 -33.89
C TRP A 372 4.76 -14.25 -34.41
N LEU A 373 5.62 -15.10 -34.98
CA LEU A 373 5.24 -16.41 -35.48
C LEU A 373 4.86 -17.35 -34.35
N TRP A 374 5.56 -17.27 -33.21
CA TRP A 374 5.18 -17.97 -31.99
C TRP A 374 3.83 -17.49 -31.43
N PHE A 375 3.60 -16.17 -31.37
CA PHE A 375 2.30 -15.63 -30.92
C PHE A 375 1.15 -16.02 -31.87
N ALA A 376 1.39 -16.03 -33.19
CA ALA A 376 0.43 -16.49 -34.17
C ALA A 376 0.14 -17.99 -34.02
N GLY A 377 1.18 -18.82 -33.86
CA GLY A 377 1.02 -20.26 -33.62
C GLY A 377 0.25 -20.55 -32.34
N ALA A 378 0.57 -19.85 -31.24
CA ALA A 378 -0.11 -20.02 -29.96
C ALA A 378 -1.59 -19.61 -30.01
N THR A 379 -1.92 -18.53 -30.72
CA THR A 379 -3.33 -18.10 -30.89
C THR A 379 -4.13 -19.06 -31.76
N VAL A 380 -3.56 -19.57 -32.85
CA VAL A 380 -4.21 -20.60 -33.69
C VAL A 380 -4.42 -21.89 -32.91
N ALA A 381 -3.43 -22.35 -32.13
CA ALA A 381 -3.55 -23.53 -31.30
C ALA A 381 -4.64 -23.37 -30.21
N MET A 382 -4.72 -22.20 -29.58
CA MET A 382 -5.75 -21.89 -28.59
C MET A 382 -7.16 -21.89 -29.21
N ILE A 383 -7.34 -21.27 -30.38
CA ILE A 383 -8.63 -21.27 -31.10
C ILE A 383 -9.00 -22.70 -31.52
N SER A 384 -8.05 -23.47 -32.06
CA SER A 384 -8.24 -24.86 -32.46
C SER A 384 -8.66 -25.73 -31.27
N TYR A 385 -8.03 -25.55 -30.11
CA TYR A 385 -8.42 -26.25 -28.88
C TYR A 385 -9.82 -25.84 -28.39
N LEU A 386 -10.19 -24.55 -28.45
CA LEU A 386 -11.52 -24.09 -28.06
C LEU A 386 -12.62 -24.63 -28.96
N LEU A 387 -12.34 -24.80 -30.26
CA LEU A 387 -13.25 -25.43 -31.21
C LEU A 387 -13.32 -26.96 -31.01
N ALA A 388 -12.18 -27.62 -30.86
CA ALA A 388 -12.11 -29.08 -30.67
C ALA A 388 -12.66 -29.55 -29.31
N SER A 389 -12.52 -28.73 -28.26
CA SER A 389 -13.07 -29.03 -26.93
C SER A 389 -14.59 -28.85 -26.84
N GLY A 390 -15.23 -28.34 -27.90
CA GLY A 390 -16.69 -28.17 -27.96
C GLY A 390 -17.24 -27.07 -27.06
N MET A 391 -16.39 -26.18 -26.54
CA MET A 391 -16.79 -25.09 -25.65
C MET A 391 -17.49 -23.93 -26.39
N VAL A 392 -17.33 -23.82 -27.71
CA VAL A 392 -17.96 -22.80 -28.55
C VAL A 392 -18.75 -23.48 -29.67
N GLN A 393 -20.09 -23.41 -29.63
CA GLN A 393 -20.93 -23.79 -30.77
C GLN A 393 -21.01 -22.62 -31.74
N VAL A 394 -20.33 -22.74 -32.88
CA VAL A 394 -20.42 -21.74 -33.95
C VAL A 394 -21.60 -22.11 -34.85
N GLU A 395 -22.69 -21.35 -34.76
CA GLU A 395 -23.82 -21.44 -35.68
C GLU A 395 -23.45 -20.70 -36.98
N PHE A 396 -22.97 -21.45 -37.98
CA PHE A 396 -22.65 -20.90 -39.29
C PHE A 396 -23.94 -20.68 -40.10
N GLY A 397 -24.40 -19.43 -40.18
CA GLY A 397 -25.35 -18.99 -41.19
C GLY A 397 -24.71 -19.12 -42.57
N GLY A 398 -25.25 -20.02 -43.39
CA GLY A 398 -24.64 -20.45 -44.65
C GLY A 398 -24.48 -19.35 -45.69
N ASN A 399 -23.28 -19.28 -46.26
CA ASN A 399 -23.03 -18.83 -47.62
C ASN A 399 -21.86 -19.66 -48.17
N ASP A 400 -22.21 -20.59 -49.05
CA ASP A 400 -21.37 -21.50 -49.81
C ASP A 400 -20.39 -20.77 -50.73
N GLY A 401 -19.14 -21.19 -50.67
CA GLY A 401 -18.02 -20.66 -51.45
C GLY A 401 -16.95 -21.74 -51.56
N GLU A 402 -17.18 -22.64 -52.50
CA GLU A 402 -16.36 -23.74 -53.00
C GLU A 402 -14.93 -23.29 -53.34
N TRP A 403 -13.90 -24.01 -52.84
CA TRP A 403 -12.54 -24.00 -53.38
C TRP A 403 -11.93 -25.39 -53.28
N GLU A 404 -11.51 -25.88 -54.46
CA GLU A 404 -10.95 -27.19 -54.74
C GLU A 404 -9.55 -27.36 -54.13
N ALA A 405 -9.22 -28.60 -53.76
CA ALA A 405 -7.88 -29.01 -53.33
C ALA A 405 -7.09 -29.47 -54.56
N GLU A 406 -5.95 -28.82 -54.82
CA GLU A 406 -4.94 -29.31 -55.76
C GLU A 406 -3.98 -30.25 -54.98
N GLU A 407 -3.95 -31.51 -55.39
CA GLU A 407 -2.89 -32.46 -55.05
C GLU A 407 -1.72 -32.22 -56.02
N GLU A 408 -0.52 -31.99 -55.48
CA GLU A 408 0.73 -32.15 -56.23
C GLU A 408 1.68 -33.05 -55.43
N ASP A 409 2.16 -34.06 -56.15
CA ASP A 409 2.96 -35.20 -55.73
C ASP A 409 4.36 -34.79 -55.20
N GLU A 410 4.84 -35.45 -54.14
CA GLU A 410 6.26 -35.47 -53.78
C GLU A 410 6.77 -36.91 -53.82
N ASP A 411 7.69 -37.14 -54.75
CA ASP A 411 8.34 -38.40 -55.09
C ASP A 411 9.14 -39.00 -53.93
N GLU A 412 9.08 -40.34 -53.84
CA GLU A 412 9.90 -41.21 -53.01
C GLU A 412 11.35 -41.24 -53.53
N ASP A 413 12.31 -40.88 -52.68
CA ASP A 413 13.71 -41.33 -52.83
C ASP A 413 14.17 -41.94 -51.49
N GLU A 414 14.32 -43.26 -51.51
CA GLU A 414 14.90 -44.11 -50.46
C GLU A 414 16.43 -43.94 -50.44
N GLU A 415 17.00 -43.48 -49.33
CA GLU A 415 18.41 -43.74 -49.00
C GLU A 415 18.50 -44.31 -47.58
N GLU A 416 18.83 -45.61 -47.52
CA GLU A 416 19.20 -46.36 -46.32
C GLU A 416 20.60 -45.94 -45.85
N GLU A 417 20.73 -45.44 -44.61
CA GLU A 417 21.99 -45.52 -43.87
C GLU A 417 21.72 -46.05 -42.45
N GLU A 418 22.08 -47.32 -42.24
CA GLU A 418 22.25 -47.96 -40.93
C GLU A 418 23.55 -47.46 -40.30
N ASP A 419 23.50 -46.91 -39.07
CA ASP A 419 24.68 -46.80 -38.22
C ASP A 419 24.30 -47.09 -36.74
N GLU A 420 24.57 -48.32 -36.32
CA GLU A 420 24.64 -48.76 -34.92
C GLU A 420 25.87 -48.13 -34.24
N ALA A 421 25.66 -47.33 -33.19
CA ALA A 421 26.74 -46.87 -32.31
C ALA A 421 26.55 -47.38 -30.88
N VAL A 422 27.42 -48.33 -30.53
CA VAL A 422 27.59 -49.06 -29.28
C VAL A 422 27.92 -48.12 -28.10
N VAL A 423 27.23 -48.31 -26.97
CA VAL A 423 27.55 -47.69 -25.68
C VAL A 423 28.73 -48.42 -25.04
N VAL A 424 29.89 -47.76 -25.00
CA VAL A 424 31.06 -48.23 -24.23
C VAL A 424 31.01 -47.62 -22.83
N VAL A 425 30.94 -48.50 -21.82
CA VAL A 425 31.13 -48.16 -20.41
C VAL A 425 32.59 -48.46 -20.07
N GLU A 426 33.37 -47.43 -19.75
CA GLU A 426 34.72 -47.60 -19.19
C GLU A 426 34.63 -47.65 -17.65
N GLU A 427 34.88 -48.84 -17.08
CA GLU A 427 35.25 -49.02 -15.68
C GLU A 427 36.77 -48.91 -15.55
N GLU A 428 37.28 -47.86 -14.89
CA GLU A 428 38.67 -47.85 -14.41
C GLU A 428 38.71 -48.44 -12.99
N SER A 429 39.41 -49.57 -12.88
CA SER A 429 39.87 -50.15 -11.61
C SER A 429 41.37 -49.95 -11.52
N GLU A 430 41.83 -49.25 -10.48
CA GLU A 430 43.25 -49.16 -10.16
C GLU A 430 43.52 -49.95 -8.88
N TYR A 431 44.20 -51.09 -9.06
CA TYR A 431 44.88 -51.83 -8.02
C TYR A 431 46.15 -51.09 -7.62
N ASP A 432 46.40 -50.92 -6.33
CA ASP A 432 47.78 -50.86 -5.82
C ASP A 432 47.97 -51.90 -4.71
N GLN A 433 48.85 -52.85 -5.00
CA GLN A 433 49.43 -53.81 -4.08
C GLN A 433 50.80 -53.28 -3.65
N ARG A 434 51.15 -53.43 -2.37
CA ARG A 434 52.41 -54.06 -1.88
C ARG A 434 52.57 -53.83 -0.36
N GLU A 435 52.72 -54.92 0.40
CA GLU A 435 53.98 -55.39 1.04
C GLU A 435 54.37 -54.46 2.22
N ASP A 436 54.47 -54.88 3.47
CA ASP A 436 54.79 -56.17 4.12
C ASP A 436 54.04 -56.32 5.45
#